data_AF-A0A7C4M769-F1
#
_entry.id   AF-A0A7C4M769-F1
#
_cell.length_a   1.000
_cell.length_b   1.000
_cell.length_c   1.000
_cell.angle_alpha   90.00
_cell.angle_beta   90.00
_cell.angle_gamma   90.00
#
_symmetry.space_group_name_H-M   'P 1'
#
loop_
_entity.id
_entity.type
_entity.pdbx_description
1 polymer ?
#
loop_
_entity_poly.entity_id
_entity_poly.type
_entity_poly.pdbx_seq_one_letter_code
_entity_poly.pdbx_strand_id
1 'polypeptide(L)'
;MNLKKIISRKLSITLLYSLPALIYLAVFFYVPLITIIIYSFWHGEPLYRITRVFTLENYVRFFTEELSQNVFILTNLISIATFSVISLVAYPIAYFLARMTRGDTGLKIILLILIPLEMNYLIRIFAWRNILGE
;
A
#
# COMPACT_ATOMS: atom_id res chain seq x y z
N MET A 1 29.71 14.04 -33.10
CA MET A 1 28.35 14.31 -32.57
C MET A 1 28.29 13.79 -31.13
N ASN A 2 28.01 14.65 -30.14
CA ASN A 2 28.35 14.41 -28.74
C ASN A 2 27.25 13.62 -27.99
N LEU A 3 27.52 12.36 -27.60
CA LEU A 3 26.53 11.43 -27.00
C LEU A 3 25.78 12.02 -25.78
N LYS A 4 26.48 12.79 -24.93
CA LYS A 4 25.87 13.45 -23.76
C LYS A 4 24.72 14.39 -24.14
N LYS A 5 24.82 15.05 -25.30
CA LYS A 5 23.81 15.99 -25.80
C LYS A 5 22.57 15.27 -26.37
N ILE A 6 22.74 14.05 -26.86
CA ILE A 6 21.62 13.21 -27.35
C ILE A 6 20.86 12.62 -26.15
N ILE A 7 21.59 12.14 -25.15
CA ILE A 7 21.01 11.58 -23.92
C ILE A 7 20.25 12.68 -23.15
N SER A 8 20.83 13.87 -22.96
CA SER A 8 20.15 14.97 -22.28
C SER A 8 18.91 15.47 -23.01
N ARG A 9 18.94 15.49 -24.36
CA ARG A 9 17.78 15.87 -25.18
C ARG A 9 16.66 14.82 -25.13
N LYS A 10 17.00 13.52 -25.20
CA LYS A 10 15.99 12.45 -25.03
C LYS A 10 15.38 12.47 -23.63
N LEU A 11 16.20 12.66 -22.58
CA LEU A 11 15.72 12.74 -21.21
C LEU A 11 14.77 13.94 -21.00
N SER A 12 15.11 15.11 -21.57
CA SER A 12 14.27 16.31 -21.52
C SER A 12 12.93 16.15 -22.25
N ILE A 13 12.92 15.45 -23.38
CA ILE A 13 11.69 15.17 -24.14
C ILE A 13 10.82 14.14 -23.40
N THR A 14 11.41 13.06 -22.86
CA THR A 14 10.68 12.07 -22.05
C THR A 14 10.06 12.69 -20.80
N LEU A 15 10.80 13.56 -20.10
CA LEU A 15 10.29 14.31 -18.95
C LEU A 15 9.13 15.22 -19.33
N LEU A 16 9.23 15.91 -20.47
CA LEU A 16 8.16 16.79 -20.95
C LEU A 16 6.86 16.02 -21.24
N TYR A 17 6.94 14.84 -21.86
CA TYR A 17 5.76 13.99 -22.10
C TYR A 17 5.22 13.32 -20.83
N SER A 18 6.08 13.05 -19.86
CA SER A 18 5.67 12.46 -18.57
C SER A 18 5.14 13.50 -17.59
N LEU A 19 5.37 14.80 -17.84
CA LEU A 19 5.05 15.88 -16.92
C LEU A 19 3.56 15.93 -16.53
N PRO A 20 2.58 15.78 -17.45
CA PRO A 20 1.16 15.78 -17.07
C PRO A 20 0.81 14.62 -16.12
N ALA A 21 1.36 13.43 -16.38
CA ALA A 21 1.15 12.26 -15.52
C ALA A 21 1.80 12.44 -14.15
N LEU A 22 3.02 12.99 -14.10
CA LEU A 22 3.72 13.27 -12.84
C LEU A 22 3.00 14.34 -12.01
N ILE A 23 2.52 15.43 -12.64
CA ILE A 23 1.72 16.45 -11.98
C ILE A 23 0.43 15.84 -11.45
N TYR A 24 -0.27 15.05 -12.26
CA TYR A 24 -1.49 14.37 -11.84
C TYR A 24 -1.23 13.47 -10.62
N LEU A 25 -0.24 12.59 -10.69
CA LEU A 25 0.12 11.72 -9.57
C LEU A 25 0.53 12.52 -8.33
N ALA A 26 1.36 13.54 -8.49
CA ALA A 26 1.80 14.38 -7.37
C ALA A 26 0.62 15.10 -6.70
N VAL A 27 -0.27 15.72 -7.49
CA VAL A 27 -1.43 16.44 -6.95
C VAL A 27 -2.34 15.48 -6.21
N PHE A 28 -2.77 14.38 -6.86
CA PHE A 28 -3.72 13.46 -6.25
C PHE A 28 -3.12 12.60 -5.12
N PHE A 29 -1.80 12.49 -5.02
CA PHE A 29 -1.13 11.85 -3.90
C PHE A 29 -0.88 12.82 -2.73
N TYR A 30 -0.27 13.97 -2.99
CA TYR A 30 0.14 14.89 -1.93
C TYR A 30 -1.01 15.73 -1.38
N VAL A 31 -2.00 16.13 -2.19
CA VAL A 31 -3.15 16.90 -1.69
C VAL A 31 -3.90 16.18 -0.57
N PRO A 32 -4.34 14.90 -0.72
CA PRO A 32 -5.01 14.21 0.38
C PRO A 32 -4.07 13.94 1.56
N LEU A 33 -2.79 13.63 1.34
CA LEU A 33 -1.83 13.46 2.43
C LEU A 33 -1.64 14.73 3.26
N ILE A 34 -1.45 15.87 2.61
CA ILE A 34 -1.35 17.18 3.27
C ILE A 34 -2.66 17.48 4.00
N THR A 35 -3.81 17.17 3.40
CA THR A 35 -5.12 17.37 4.05
C THR A 35 -5.25 16.56 5.34
N ILE A 36 -4.83 15.29 5.33
CA ILE A 36 -4.81 14.44 6.53
C ILE A 36 -3.87 15.01 7.60
N ILE A 37 -2.68 15.49 7.20
CA ILE A 37 -1.72 16.13 8.12
C ILE A 37 -2.31 17.41 8.71
N ILE A 38 -2.99 18.24 7.93
CA ILE A 38 -3.64 19.45 8.47
C ILE A 38 -4.73 19.06 9.47
N TYR A 39 -5.55 18.06 9.14
CA TYR A 39 -6.62 17.58 10.01
C TYR A 39 -6.10 16.95 11.30
N SER A 40 -4.92 16.31 11.30
CA SER A 40 -4.35 15.73 12.53
C SER A 40 -3.97 16.80 13.56
N PHE A 41 -3.72 18.05 13.13
CA PHE A 41 -3.49 19.19 14.02
C PHE A 41 -4.76 19.94 14.42
N TRP A 42 -5.93 19.60 13.87
CA TRP A 42 -7.19 20.23 14.27
C TRP A 42 -7.85 19.46 15.42
N HIS A 43 -8.50 20.19 16.32
CA HIS A 43 -9.14 19.58 17.49
C HIS A 43 -10.38 18.77 17.05
N GLY A 44 -10.33 17.46 17.32
CA GLY A 44 -11.44 16.55 17.09
C GLY A 44 -12.37 16.51 18.29
N GLU A 45 -13.59 17.03 18.12
CA GLU A 45 -14.66 16.90 19.09
C GLU A 45 -15.41 15.56 18.90
N PRO A 46 -16.09 15.06 19.95
CA PRO A 46 -17.07 13.98 19.82
C PRO A 46 -18.12 14.31 18.73
N LEU A 47 -18.66 13.29 18.06
CA LEU A 47 -19.65 13.41 16.96
C LEU A 47 -19.12 14.01 15.65
N TYR A 48 -17.85 13.76 15.31
CA TYR A 48 -17.24 14.16 14.03
C TYR A 48 -17.19 15.68 13.78
N ARG A 49 -17.24 16.50 14.84
CA ARG A 49 -17.05 17.94 14.71
C ARG A 49 -15.56 18.23 14.74
N ILE A 50 -15.08 18.95 13.73
CA ILE A 50 -13.68 19.36 13.63
C ILE A 50 -13.63 20.88 13.78
N THR A 51 -13.01 21.36 14.85
CA THR A 51 -12.73 22.78 15.03
C THR A 51 -11.33 23.08 14.51
N ARG A 52 -11.19 24.16 13.73
CA ARG A 52 -9.93 24.60 13.13
C ARG A 52 -9.03 25.28 14.16
N VAL A 53 -8.81 24.63 15.29
CA VAL A 53 -7.92 25.06 16.37
C VAL A 53 -6.72 24.14 16.33
N PHE A 54 -5.53 24.73 16.23
CA PHE A 54 -4.28 23.98 16.27
C PHE A 54 -4.11 23.33 17.65
N THR A 55 -3.92 22.02 17.69
CA THR A 55 -3.69 21.25 18.90
C THR A 55 -2.80 20.04 18.65
N LEU A 56 -2.08 19.62 19.68
CA LEU A 56 -1.32 18.36 19.71
C LEU A 56 -2.02 17.25 20.50
N GLU A 57 -3.23 17.53 21.00
CA GLU A 57 -3.98 16.61 21.87
C GLU A 57 -4.29 15.27 21.19
N ASN A 58 -4.56 15.27 19.88
CA ASN A 58 -4.79 14.04 19.11
C ASN A 58 -3.58 13.08 19.18
N TYR A 59 -2.36 13.62 19.14
CA TYR A 59 -1.14 12.84 19.27
C TYR A 59 -0.94 12.32 20.69
N VAL A 60 -1.21 13.17 21.70
CA VAL A 60 -1.17 12.74 23.10
C VAL A 60 -2.17 11.61 23.34
N ARG A 61 -3.42 11.77 22.90
CA ARG A 61 -4.47 10.74 22.98
C ARG A 61 -4.06 9.44 22.31
N PHE A 62 -3.44 9.50 21.13
CA PHE A 62 -2.92 8.30 20.46
C PHE A 62 -1.94 7.51 21.35
N PHE A 63 -1.07 8.21 22.09
CA PHE A 63 -0.09 7.60 22.98
C PHE A 63 -0.58 7.34 24.41
N THR A 64 -1.76 7.82 24.81
CA THR A 64 -2.28 7.61 26.18
C THR A 64 -3.53 6.74 26.23
N GLU A 65 -4.29 6.66 25.14
CA GLU A 65 -5.53 5.90 25.07
C GLU A 65 -5.25 4.43 24.76
N GLU A 66 -5.74 3.55 25.65
CA GLU A 66 -5.53 2.11 25.57
C GLU A 66 -6.03 1.51 24.24
N LEU A 67 -7.20 1.96 23.76
CA LEU A 67 -7.76 1.51 22.48
C LEU A 67 -6.82 1.81 21.31
N SER A 68 -6.29 3.02 21.24
CA SER A 68 -5.38 3.45 20.17
C SER A 68 -4.08 2.65 20.20
N GLN A 69 -3.51 2.45 21.39
CA GLN A 69 -2.31 1.64 21.58
C GLN A 69 -2.54 0.17 21.21
N ASN A 70 -3.64 -0.43 21.66
CA ASN A 70 -3.98 -1.83 21.39
C ASN A 70 -4.15 -2.07 19.89
N VAL A 71 -4.92 -1.22 19.20
CA VAL A 71 -5.10 -1.33 17.74
C VAL A 71 -3.76 -1.17 17.03
N PHE A 72 -2.92 -0.21 17.44
CA PHE A 72 -1.60 0.00 16.85
C PHE A 72 -0.70 -1.23 17.01
N ILE A 73 -0.58 -1.77 18.24
CA ILE A 73 0.26 -2.93 18.52
C ILE A 73 -0.24 -4.16 17.77
N LEU A 74 -1.53 -4.47 17.85
CA LEU A 74 -2.12 -5.62 17.17
C LEU A 74 -1.93 -5.54 15.65
N THR A 75 -2.16 -4.36 15.06
CA THR A 75 -1.97 -4.16 13.62
C THR A 75 -0.51 -4.39 13.22
N ASN A 76 0.45 -3.86 13.98
CA ASN A 76 1.87 -4.07 13.71
C ASN A 76 2.27 -5.55 13.86
N LEU A 77 1.82 -6.22 14.93
CA LEU A 77 2.10 -7.64 15.16
C LEU A 77 1.55 -8.51 14.03
N ILE A 78 0.29 -8.31 13.66
CA ILE A 78 -0.35 -9.05 12.56
C ILE A 78 0.38 -8.77 11.23
N SER A 79 0.75 -7.51 10.97
CA SER A 79 1.43 -7.13 9.73
C SER A 79 2.81 -7.78 9.62
N ILE A 80 3.61 -7.73 10.69
CA ILE A 80 4.96 -8.33 10.73
C ILE A 80 4.84 -9.85 10.62
N ALA A 81 3.97 -10.48 11.41
CA ALA A 81 3.78 -11.93 11.37
C ALA A 81 3.35 -12.40 9.98
N THR A 82 2.37 -11.72 9.39
CA THR A 82 1.87 -12.04 8.04
C THR A 82 2.96 -11.83 6.98
N PHE A 83 3.68 -10.70 7.03
CA PHE A 83 4.80 -10.43 6.12
C PHE A 83 5.88 -11.50 6.21
N SER A 84 6.29 -11.89 7.43
CA SER A 84 7.30 -12.92 7.65
C SER A 84 6.85 -14.26 7.10
N VAL A 85 5.63 -14.72 7.46
CA VAL A 85 5.11 -16.02 7.01
C VAL A 85 4.96 -16.06 5.49
N ILE A 86 4.34 -15.04 4.88
CA ILE A 86 4.14 -14.99 3.43
C ILE A 86 5.49 -14.91 2.73
N SER A 87 6.43 -14.09 3.18
CA SER A 87 7.75 -14.00 2.55
C SER A 87 8.48 -15.35 2.60
N LEU A 88 8.50 -16.01 3.77
CA LEU A 88 9.16 -17.30 3.93
C LEU A 88 8.58 -18.39 3.01
N VAL A 89 7.29 -18.34 2.70
CA VAL A 89 6.63 -19.32 1.81
C VAL A 89 6.71 -18.91 0.33
N ALA A 90 6.45 -17.64 0.03
CA ALA A 90 6.35 -17.13 -1.34
C ALA A 90 7.72 -17.05 -2.04
N TYR A 91 8.80 -16.71 -1.32
CA TYR A 91 10.14 -16.62 -1.93
C TYR A 91 10.63 -17.97 -2.49
N PRO A 92 10.56 -19.08 -1.74
CA PRO A 92 10.88 -20.40 -2.28
C PRO A 92 10.04 -20.74 -3.51
N ILE A 93 8.72 -20.52 -3.46
CA ILE A 93 7.82 -20.80 -4.59
C ILE A 93 8.24 -19.98 -5.82
N ALA A 94 8.47 -18.68 -5.65
CA ALA A 94 8.93 -17.80 -6.73
C ALA A 94 10.28 -18.26 -7.30
N TYR A 95 11.22 -18.68 -6.46
CA TYR A 95 12.51 -19.21 -6.88
C TYR A 95 12.37 -20.50 -7.69
N PHE A 96 11.54 -21.43 -7.23
CA PHE A 96 11.25 -22.68 -7.95
C PHE A 96 10.58 -22.41 -9.29
N LEU A 97 9.60 -21.51 -9.34
CA LEU A 97 8.94 -21.12 -10.59
C LEU A 97 9.91 -20.46 -11.58
N ALA A 98 10.79 -19.59 -11.09
CA ALA A 98 11.78 -18.94 -11.95
C ALA A 98 12.81 -19.92 -12.54
N ARG A 99 13.13 -21.03 -11.84
CA ARG A 99 14.20 -21.94 -12.26
C ARG A 99 13.74 -23.26 -12.89
N MET A 100 12.63 -23.84 -12.43
CA MET A 100 12.25 -25.21 -12.78
C MET A 100 11.14 -25.31 -13.82
N THR A 101 10.28 -24.29 -13.93
CA THR A 101 9.18 -24.33 -14.90
C THR A 101 9.56 -23.60 -16.19
N ARG A 102 9.79 -24.37 -17.26
CA ARG A 102 10.04 -23.86 -18.62
C ARG A 102 8.82 -24.12 -19.51
N GLY A 103 8.53 -23.19 -20.43
CA GLY A 103 7.41 -23.30 -21.37
C GLY A 103 6.03 -23.13 -20.73
N ASP A 104 5.00 -23.66 -21.37
CA ASP A 104 3.58 -23.44 -21.04
C ASP A 104 3.20 -23.83 -19.61
N THR A 105 3.89 -24.80 -19.01
CA THR A 105 3.62 -25.24 -17.64
C THR A 105 3.90 -24.14 -16.62
N GLY A 106 4.97 -23.35 -16.81
CA GLY A 106 5.26 -22.21 -15.94
C GLY A 106 4.22 -21.11 -16.06
N LEU A 107 3.79 -20.82 -17.29
CA LEU A 107 2.73 -19.85 -17.54
C LEU A 107 1.41 -20.27 -16.87
N LYS A 108 1.02 -21.55 -17.00
CA LYS A 108 -0.21 -22.08 -16.37
C LYS A 108 -0.18 -21.94 -14.84
N ILE A 109 0.95 -22.25 -14.20
CA ILE A 109 1.06 -22.15 -12.74
C ILE A 109 1.01 -20.68 -12.28
N ILE A 110 1.69 -19.78 -12.99
CA ILE A 110 1.62 -18.33 -12.71
C ILE A 110 0.18 -17.82 -12.85
N LEU A 111 -0.54 -18.24 -13.90
CA LEU A 111 -1.94 -17.88 -14.10
C LEU A 111 -2.83 -18.41 -12.97
N LEU A 112 -2.63 -19.65 -12.54
CA LEU A 112 -3.37 -20.23 -11.41
C LEU A 112 -3.16 -19.47 -10.09
N ILE A 113 -1.98 -18.86 -9.89
CA ILE A 113 -1.69 -18.03 -8.71
C ILE A 113 -2.28 -16.61 -8.87
N LEU A 114 -2.25 -16.05 -10.08
CA LEU A 114 -2.75 -14.69 -10.36
C LEU A 114 -4.28 -14.60 -10.31
N ILE A 115 -4.99 -15.62 -10.81
CA ILE A 115 -6.47 -15.62 -10.82
C ILE A 115 -7.06 -15.35 -9.42
N PRO A 116 -6.69 -16.08 -8.35
CA PRO A 116 -7.21 -15.81 -7.02
C PRO A 116 -6.68 -14.51 -6.39
N LEU A 117 -5.57 -13.96 -6.89
CA LEU A 117 -5.04 -12.67 -6.42
C LEU A 117 -5.96 -11.52 -6.84
N GLU A 118 -6.48 -11.55 -8.06
CA GLU A 118 -7.39 -10.55 -8.63
C GLU A 118 -8.86 -10.74 -8.19
N MET A 119 -9.16 -11.76 -7.39
CA MET A 119 -10.51 -11.98 -6.87
C MET A 119 -10.91 -10.86 -5.92
N ASN A 120 -12.21 -10.53 -5.92
CA ASN A 120 -12.77 -9.52 -5.04
C ASN A 120 -12.46 -9.86 -3.56
N TYR A 121 -11.87 -8.89 -2.86
CA TYR A 121 -11.45 -9.03 -1.47
C TYR A 121 -12.60 -9.41 -0.53
N LEU A 122 -13.81 -8.88 -0.74
CA LEU A 122 -14.99 -9.19 0.08
C LEU A 122 -15.37 -10.67 -0.02
N ILE A 123 -15.34 -11.24 -1.24
CA ILE A 123 -15.63 -12.66 -1.45
C ILE A 123 -14.65 -13.51 -0.64
N ARG A 124 -13.36 -13.15 -0.65
CA ARG A 124 -12.32 -13.84 0.11
C ARG A 124 -12.56 -13.75 1.62
N ILE A 125 -12.95 -12.59 2.14
CA ILE A 125 -13.29 -12.43 3.56
C ILE A 125 -14.47 -13.33 3.94
N PHE A 126 -15.58 -13.27 3.20
CA PHE A 126 -16.76 -14.08 3.52
C PHE A 126 -16.48 -15.58 3.40
N ALA A 127 -15.69 -16.00 2.42
CA ALA A 127 -15.28 -17.41 2.30
C ALA A 127 -14.50 -17.88 3.54
N TRP A 128 -13.49 -17.12 3.98
CA TRP A 128 -12.74 -17.47 5.20
C TRP A 128 -13.61 -17.47 6.44
N ARG A 129 -14.49 -16.48 6.57
CA ARG A 129 -15.43 -16.39 7.69
C ARG A 129 -16.32 -17.64 7.77
N ASN A 130 -16.91 -18.05 6.65
CA ASN A 130 -17.67 -19.31 6.56
C ASN A 130 -16.83 -20.55 6.88
N ILE A 131 -15.57 -20.63 6.39
CA ILE A 131 -14.66 -21.76 6.66
C ILE A 131 -14.29 -21.85 8.14
N LEU A 132 -14.09 -20.71 8.79
CA LEU A 132 -13.68 -20.63 10.20
C LEU A 132 -14.87 -20.71 11.17
N GLY A 133 -16.11 -20.74 10.68
CA GLY A 133 -17.32 -20.97 11.47
C GLY A 133 -17.95 -19.71 12.07
N GLU A 134 -17.75 -18.54 11.44
CA GLU A 134 -18.40 -17.26 11.79
C GLU A 134 -19.44 -16.77 10.77
#